data_AF-A0A1C0B7Y9-F1
#
_entry.id   AF-A0A1C0B7Y9-F1
#
_cell.length_a   1.000
_cell.length_b   1.000
_cell.length_c   1.000
_cell.angle_alpha   90.00
_cell.angle_beta   90.00
_cell.angle_gamma   90.00
#
_symmetry.space_group_name_H-M   'P 1'
#
loop_
_entity.id
_entity.type
_entity.pdbx_description
1 polymer ?
#
loop_
_entity_poly.entity_id
_entity_poly.type
_entity_poly.pdbx_seq_one_letter_code
_entity_poly.pdbx_strand_id
1 'polypeptide(L)'
;MNIDESQLEDLKDIFEAKNSDIYDVLAHLSFNHNIKTRDERAIAALNSKFIEKYQNEKAKDFIEFILDKYRKYGFKELEENKLSTLIEQSGFDRRELMASFGDFKIRDEYFELQKEIYR
;
A
#
# COMPACT_ATOMS: atom_id res chain seq x y z
N MET A 1 11.70 -2.03 -24.53
CA MET A 1 10.58 -1.06 -24.62
C MET A 1 10.99 0.10 -23.73
N ASN A 2 11.24 1.28 -24.29
CA ASN A 2 11.51 2.48 -23.49
C ASN A 2 10.16 3.12 -23.21
N ILE A 3 9.50 2.69 -22.14
CA ILE A 3 8.27 3.32 -21.65
C ILE A 3 8.67 4.25 -20.52
N ASP A 4 8.34 5.53 -20.64
CA ASP A 4 8.55 6.50 -19.55
C ASP A 4 7.29 6.68 -18.69
N GLU A 5 7.43 7.40 -17.57
CA GLU A 5 6.32 7.61 -16.63
C GLU A 5 5.14 8.36 -17.26
N SER A 6 5.38 9.29 -18.19
CA SER A 6 4.30 10.03 -18.85
C SER A 6 3.43 9.11 -19.70
N GLN A 7 4.05 8.16 -20.41
CA GLN A 7 3.33 7.16 -21.20
C GLN A 7 2.52 6.20 -20.33
N LEU A 8 2.97 5.90 -19.11
CA LEU A 8 2.20 5.09 -18.16
C LEU A 8 0.99 5.86 -17.61
N GLU A 9 1.13 7.16 -17.37
CA GLU A 9 -0.01 8.00 -16.97
C GLU A 9 -1.02 8.17 -18.11
N ASP A 10 -0.57 8.31 -19.37
CA ASP A 10 -1.46 8.33 -20.54
C ASP A 10 -2.30 7.04 -20.64
N LEU A 11 -1.70 5.87 -20.33
CA LEU A 11 -2.43 4.61 -20.28
C LEU A 11 -3.52 4.63 -19.20
N LYS A 12 -3.22 5.16 -18.02
CA LYS A 12 -4.25 5.31 -16.97
C LYS A 12 -5.39 6.22 -17.41
N ASP A 13 -5.10 7.28 -18.16
CA ASP A 13 -6.13 8.17 -18.68
C ASP A 13 -7.01 7.50 -19.74
N ILE A 14 -6.42 6.74 -20.67
CA ILE A 14 -7.14 5.98 -21.70
C ILE A 14 -8.13 4.97 -21.08
N PHE A 15 -7.74 4.34 -19.98
CA PHE A 15 -8.56 3.34 -19.27
C PHE A 15 -9.43 3.94 -18.16
N GLU A 16 -9.53 5.28 -18.06
CA GLU A 16 -10.27 5.99 -17.01
C GLU A 16 -9.86 5.56 -15.57
N ALA A 17 -8.59 5.14 -15.41
CA ALA A 17 -8.04 4.48 -14.23
C ALA A 17 -7.15 5.40 -13.38
N LYS A 18 -7.47 6.71 -13.32
CA LYS A 18 -6.69 7.73 -12.58
C LYS A 18 -6.50 7.40 -11.09
N ASN A 19 -7.47 6.68 -10.52
CA ASN A 19 -7.46 6.28 -9.10
C ASN A 19 -6.83 4.91 -8.85
N SER A 20 -6.32 4.24 -9.89
CA SER A 20 -5.66 2.94 -9.83
C SER A 20 -4.15 3.09 -9.96
N ASP A 21 -3.41 2.05 -9.57
CA ASP A 21 -1.99 1.99 -9.90
C ASP A 21 -1.80 1.49 -11.33
N ILE A 22 -0.66 1.81 -11.93
CA ILE A 22 -0.32 1.34 -13.28
C ILE A 22 -0.35 -0.19 -13.39
N TYR A 23 -0.06 -0.88 -12.30
CA TYR A 23 -0.18 -2.33 -12.19
C TYR A 23 -1.57 -2.83 -12.62
N ASP A 24 -2.65 -2.17 -12.20
CA ASP A 24 -4.02 -2.57 -12.52
C ASP A 24 -4.32 -2.46 -14.01
N VAL A 25 -3.87 -1.38 -14.65
CA VAL A 25 -4.03 -1.15 -16.09
C VAL A 25 -3.24 -2.18 -16.89
N LEU A 26 -2.00 -2.46 -16.49
CA LEU A 26 -1.17 -3.46 -17.16
C LEU A 26 -1.71 -4.88 -16.98
N ALA A 27 -2.25 -5.21 -15.80
CA ALA A 27 -2.90 -6.48 -15.54
C ALA A 27 -4.19 -6.64 -16.36
N HIS A 28 -4.98 -5.58 -16.51
CA HIS A 28 -6.14 -5.55 -17.39
C HIS A 28 -5.74 -5.79 -18.86
N LEU A 29 -4.74 -5.06 -19.36
CA LEU A 29 -4.24 -5.23 -20.72
C LEU A 29 -3.70 -6.63 -21.00
N SER A 30 -2.98 -7.21 -20.04
CA SER A 30 -2.28 -8.49 -20.24
C SER A 30 -3.17 -9.71 -20.01
N PHE A 31 -4.11 -9.61 -19.08
CA PHE A 31 -4.86 -10.75 -18.55
C PHE A 31 -6.37 -10.52 -18.45
N ASN A 32 -6.88 -9.38 -18.92
CA ASN A 32 -8.29 -8.99 -18.84
C ASN A 32 -8.85 -8.99 -17.41
N HIS A 33 -8.00 -8.70 -16.42
CA HIS A 33 -8.41 -8.52 -15.02
C HIS A 33 -9.20 -7.23 -14.84
N ASN A 34 -10.08 -7.17 -13.83
CA ASN A 34 -10.74 -5.93 -13.46
C ASN A 34 -9.70 -4.92 -12.93
N ILE A 35 -9.79 -3.68 -13.40
CA ILE A 35 -8.99 -2.57 -12.89
C ILE A 35 -9.51 -2.24 -11.48
N LYS A 36 -8.66 -2.40 -10.45
CA LYS A 36 -8.99 -2.03 -9.07
C LYS A 36 -8.46 -0.63 -8.77
N THR A 37 -9.22 0.15 -8.03
CA THR A 37 -8.78 1.44 -7.48
C THR A 37 -7.89 1.23 -6.26
N ARG A 38 -7.08 2.24 -5.94
CA ARG A 38 -6.26 2.26 -4.70
C ARG A 38 -7.12 2.10 -3.44
N ASP A 39 -8.34 2.64 -3.45
CA ASP A 39 -9.25 2.50 -2.32
C ASP A 39 -9.75 1.06 -2.15
N GLU A 40 -10.17 0.41 -3.25
CA GLU A 40 -10.56 -1.00 -3.22
C GLU A 40 -9.41 -1.90 -2.73
N ARG A 41 -8.18 -1.62 -3.18
CA ARG A 41 -6.98 -2.34 -2.71
C ARG A 41 -6.72 -2.12 -1.22
N ALA A 42 -6.82 -0.87 -0.76
CA ALA A 42 -6.62 -0.55 0.64
C ALA A 42 -7.68 -1.19 1.55
N ILE A 43 -8.95 -1.19 1.12
CA ILE A 43 -10.05 -1.85 1.84
C ILE A 43 -9.83 -3.38 1.87
N ALA A 44 -9.40 -3.98 0.76
CA ALA A 44 -9.12 -5.41 0.72
C ALA A 44 -7.97 -5.80 1.66
N ALA A 45 -6.88 -5.00 1.67
CA ALA A 45 -5.75 -5.20 2.57
C ALA A 45 -6.16 -5.03 4.04
N LEU A 46 -6.97 -4.02 4.36
CA LEU A 46 -7.46 -3.78 5.72
C LEU A 46 -8.35 -4.92 6.26
N ASN A 47 -9.12 -5.55 5.37
CA ASN A 47 -10.00 -6.68 5.71
C ASN A 47 -9.32 -8.05 5.55
N SER A 48 -8.00 -8.09 5.35
CA SER A 48 -7.27 -9.33 5.16
C SER A 48 -6.94 -10.02 6.48
N LYS A 49 -6.72 -11.34 6.43
CA LYS A 49 -6.24 -12.13 7.58
C LYS A 49 -4.89 -11.65 8.12
N PHE A 50 -4.12 -10.92 7.31
CA PHE A 50 -2.89 -10.30 7.73
C PHE A 50 -3.12 -9.28 8.86
N ILE A 51 -4.24 -8.55 8.84
CA ILE A 51 -4.56 -7.57 9.87
C ILE A 51 -5.03 -8.25 11.16
N GLU A 52 -5.76 -9.37 11.05
CA GLU A 52 -6.30 -10.12 12.18
C GLU A 52 -5.23 -10.61 13.17
N LYS A 53 -3.97 -10.77 12.73
CA LYS A 53 -2.88 -11.21 13.60
C LYS A 53 -2.46 -10.15 14.62
N TYR A 54 -2.76 -8.88 14.37
CA TYR A 54 -2.42 -7.79 15.29
C TYR A 54 -3.50 -7.62 16.35
N GLN A 55 -3.13 -7.83 17.60
CA GLN A 55 -4.01 -7.59 18.75
C GLN A 55 -3.89 -6.16 19.30
N ASN A 56 -2.80 -5.47 18.98
CA ASN A 56 -2.53 -4.13 19.46
C ASN A 56 -3.08 -3.08 18.49
N GLU A 57 -3.99 -2.23 18.99
CA GLU A 57 -4.62 -1.17 18.18
C GLU A 57 -3.59 -0.21 17.59
N LYS A 58 -2.48 0.10 18.27
CA LYS A 58 -1.43 0.98 17.74
C LYS A 58 -0.76 0.42 16.48
N ALA A 59 -0.61 -0.91 16.38
CA ALA A 59 -0.09 -1.54 15.17
C ALA A 59 -1.11 -1.42 14.01
N LYS A 60 -2.40 -1.60 14.30
CA LYS A 60 -3.49 -1.43 13.32
C LYS A 60 -3.59 0.02 12.86
N ASP A 61 -3.58 0.99 13.78
CA ASP A 61 -3.62 2.42 13.47
C ASP A 61 -2.46 2.82 12.55
N PHE A 62 -1.26 2.27 12.77
CA PHE A 62 -0.13 2.53 11.89
C PHE A 62 -0.30 1.89 10.50
N ILE A 63 -0.87 0.69 10.42
CA ILE A 63 -1.19 0.05 9.13
C ILE A 63 -2.26 0.85 8.39
N GLU A 64 -3.32 1.30 9.06
CA GLU A 64 -4.35 2.17 8.50
C GLU A 64 -3.75 3.49 8.01
N PHE A 65 -2.86 4.10 8.78
CA PHE A 65 -2.10 5.27 8.36
C PHE A 65 -1.32 5.03 7.05
N ILE A 66 -0.64 3.90 6.93
CA ILE A 66 0.08 3.53 5.69
C ILE A 66 -0.90 3.38 4.52
N LEU A 67 -2.04 2.71 4.74
CA LEU A 67 -3.07 2.51 3.73
C LEU A 67 -3.69 3.83 3.27
N ASP A 68 -3.87 4.80 4.17
CA ASP A 68 -4.34 6.14 3.81
C ASP A 68 -3.33 6.93 2.97
N LYS A 69 -2.03 6.81 3.28
CA LYS A 69 -0.97 7.38 2.42
C LYS A 69 -1.00 6.76 1.04
N TYR A 70 -1.13 5.43 0.96
CA TYR A 70 -1.26 4.70 -0.29
C TYR A 70 -2.49 5.13 -1.10
N ARG A 71 -3.68 5.22 -0.49
CA ARG A 71 -4.90 5.71 -1.15
C ARG A 71 -4.68 7.06 -1.82
N LYS A 72 -4.02 7.97 -1.12
CA LYS A 72 -3.82 9.35 -1.57
C LYS A 72 -2.73 9.48 -2.63
N TYR A 73 -1.58 8.87 -2.41
CA TYR A 73 -0.36 9.15 -3.17
C TYR A 73 0.10 7.96 -4.05
N GLY A 74 -0.55 6.81 -3.93
CA GLY A 74 -0.24 5.62 -4.71
C GLY A 74 0.98 4.86 -4.21
N PHE A 75 1.39 3.86 -4.98
CA PHE A 75 2.41 2.90 -4.58
C PHE A 75 3.79 3.49 -4.28
N LYS A 76 4.12 4.67 -4.82
CA LYS A 76 5.40 5.36 -4.58
C LYS A 76 5.62 5.73 -3.10
N GLU A 77 4.55 5.92 -2.33
CA GLU A 77 4.68 6.13 -0.88
C GLU A 77 4.98 4.85 -0.11
N LEU A 78 4.91 3.68 -0.77
CA LEU A 78 5.21 2.39 -0.19
C LEU A 78 6.65 1.91 -0.49
N GLU A 79 7.49 2.74 -1.11
CA GLU A 79 8.87 2.38 -1.37
C GLU A 79 9.64 2.02 -0.08
N GLU A 80 10.53 1.05 -0.16
CA GLU A 80 11.27 0.52 0.99
C GLU A 80 11.98 1.59 1.84
N ASN A 81 12.54 2.61 1.18
CA ASN A 81 13.21 3.73 1.82
C ASN A 81 12.26 4.68 2.57
N LYS A 82 10.93 4.60 2.35
CA LYS A 82 9.92 5.47 2.96
C LYS A 82 9.48 5.03 4.35
N LEU A 83 9.75 3.79 4.77
CA LEU A 83 9.28 3.28 6.06
C LEU A 83 9.70 4.17 7.24
N SER A 84 10.96 4.63 7.27
CA SER A 84 11.43 5.51 8.35
C SER A 84 10.68 6.84 8.36
N THR A 85 10.43 7.42 7.18
CA THR A 85 9.65 8.65 7.03
C THR A 85 8.18 8.45 7.41
N LEU A 86 7.58 7.31 7.07
CA LEU A 86 6.20 6.99 7.46
C LEU A 86 6.06 6.86 8.98
N ILE A 87 7.02 6.22 9.64
CA ILE A 87 7.06 6.16 11.12
C ILE A 87 7.11 7.58 11.70
N GLU A 88 7.99 8.44 11.19
CA GLU A 88 8.10 9.83 11.67
C GLU A 88 6.83 10.65 11.41
N GLN A 89 6.21 10.49 10.24
CA GLN A 89 4.98 11.18 9.88
C GLN A 89 3.74 10.68 10.63
N SER A 90 3.76 9.46 11.15
CA SER A 90 2.63 8.88 11.90
C SER A 90 2.42 9.58 13.25
N GLY A 91 3.44 10.25 13.79
CA GLY A 91 3.41 10.87 15.11
C GLY A 91 3.50 9.89 16.28
N PHE A 92 3.62 8.58 16.03
CA PHE A 92 3.85 7.60 17.08
C PHE A 92 5.29 7.65 17.60
N ASP A 93 5.48 7.39 18.90
CA ASP A 93 6.81 7.11 19.43
C ASP A 93 7.35 5.82 18.77
N ARG A 94 8.58 5.91 18.24
CA ARG A 94 9.19 4.80 17.49
C ARG A 94 9.31 3.54 18.33
N ARG A 95 9.68 3.64 19.61
CA ARG A 95 9.86 2.47 20.48
C ARG A 95 8.53 1.84 20.82
N GLU A 96 7.53 2.65 21.13
CA GLU A 96 6.17 2.15 21.38
C GLU A 96 5.54 1.52 20.15
N LEU A 97 5.76 2.10 18.98
CA LEU A 97 5.31 1.53 17.71
C LEU A 97 6.00 0.20 17.44
N MET A 98 7.33 0.12 17.59
CA MET A 98 8.04 -1.15 17.42
C MET A 98 7.53 -2.22 18.40
N ALA A 99 7.23 -1.85 19.64
CA ALA A 99 6.67 -2.75 20.63
C ALA A 99 5.22 -3.18 20.34
N SER A 100 4.42 -2.37 19.64
CA SER A 100 3.03 -2.72 19.31
C SER A 100 2.93 -3.86 18.31
N PHE A 101 3.96 -4.04 17.47
CA PHE A 101 4.09 -5.20 16.57
C PHE A 101 4.53 -6.48 17.29
N GLY A 102 4.83 -6.44 18.60
CA GLY A 102 5.24 -7.63 19.36
C GLY A 102 6.55 -8.21 18.86
N ASP A 103 6.57 -9.53 18.58
CA ASP A 103 7.75 -10.23 18.06
C ASP A 103 7.98 -10.00 16.55
N PHE A 104 7.02 -9.37 15.86
CA PHE A 104 7.12 -9.11 14.44
C PHE A 104 8.02 -7.90 14.14
N LYS A 105 8.90 -8.06 13.16
CA LYS A 105 9.73 -6.95 12.68
C LYS A 105 8.90 -6.06 11.78
N ILE A 106 8.72 -4.80 12.19
CA ILE A 106 7.94 -3.80 11.44
C ILE A 106 8.31 -3.69 9.95
N ARG A 107 9.59 -3.90 9.58
CA ARG A 107 10.03 -3.89 8.18
C ARG A 107 9.45 -5.06 7.38
N ASP A 108 9.45 -6.25 7.95
CA ASP A 108 8.92 -7.45 7.31
C ASP A 108 7.40 -7.31 7.16
N GLU A 109 6.76 -6.75 8.19
CA GLU A 109 5.32 -6.47 8.18
C GLU A 109 4.91 -5.38 7.19
N TYR A 110 5.76 -4.38 7.01
CA TYR A 110 5.57 -3.36 5.99
C TYR A 110 5.57 -3.96 4.58
N PHE A 111 6.47 -4.90 4.29
CA PHE A 111 6.48 -5.58 2.99
C PHE A 111 5.30 -6.54 2.82
N GLU A 112 4.90 -7.24 3.88
CA GLU A 112 3.78 -8.15 3.81
C GLU A 112 2.46 -7.38 3.58
N LEU A 113 2.29 -6.21 4.22
CA LEU A 113 1.18 -5.30 3.91
C LEU A 113 1.15 -4.92 2.42
N GLN A 114 2.30 -4.62 1.81
CA GLN A 114 2.36 -4.31 0.38
C GLN A 114 1.91 -5.48 -0.50
N LYS A 115 2.24 -6.72 -0.13
CA LYS A 115 1.73 -7.90 -0.85
C LYS A 115 0.21 -8.02 -0.73
N GLU A 116 -0.34 -7.77 0.46
CA GLU A 116 -1.79 -7.81 0.67
C GLU A 116 -2.53 -6.73 -0.12
N ILE A 117 -1.95 -5.54 -0.29
CA ILE A 117 -2.49 -4.48 -1.17
C ILE A 117 -2.63 -4.97 -2.63
N TYR A 118 -1.69 -5.79 -3.09
CA TYR A 118 -1.63 -6.26 -4.49
C TYR A 118 -2.26 -7.63 -4.75
N ARG A 119 -2.92 -8.21 -3.75
CA ARG A 119 -3.59 -9.50 -3.86
C ARG A 119 -4.82 -9.50 -4.78
#